data_AF-A0A975PD70-F1
#
_entry.id   AF-A0A975PD70-F1
#
_cell.length_a   1.000
_cell.length_b   1.000
_cell.length_c   1.000
_cell.angle_alpha   90.00
_cell.angle_beta   90.00
_cell.angle_gamma   90.00
#
_symmetry.space_group_name_H-M   'P 1'
#
loop_
_entity.id
_entity.type
_entity.pdbx_description
1 polymer ?
#
loop_
_entity_poly.entity_id
_entity_poly.type
_entity_poly.pdbx_seq_one_letter_code
_entity_poly.pdbx_strand_id
1 'polypeptide(L)'
;MPPRVRPLLPPGQTPEPVVFELEFPELAGSGTAGVRLALELIELNDGAAGPRTAVSVRAVSVRAVSRAGGGTESMSPDAVPGAALLRNALLGEADLILDEESPAGPGTERHLMAYLPPDATPEQQWVALEDVRRRLPAMLAPSAAVASGVRQVPEGCVNLLWWDERANFGDAVGPWLVRQISGLKPVNGWRRQLDVPPLLTVGSTAGWLEQDGTRVWGTGLMRTPEPAVIERLAGLHGVRVHAVRGALTGAELRSQLGWTVPEVYGDPALLLPRFMPVPDGQPSQGRVALVPHLDHRGLLPDSGDAGVHVVDARQGMEQVVREIAGSRACISSSLHGIIVAQAYGVPWVWVRISDAVIAGDTFKFRDFFTTLEESAVTRVDVTAAQARALDPVRLARHASLPRLRISLDALQDAFPLPRQA
;
A
#
# COMPACT_ATOMS: atom_id res chain seq x y z
N MET A 1 -17.18 6.54 -3.21
CA MET A 1 -16.90 7.85 -2.57
C MET A 1 -16.18 7.58 -1.26
N PRO A 2 -15.15 8.36 -0.90
CA PRO A 2 -14.51 8.23 0.41
C PRO A 2 -15.54 8.48 1.52
N PRO A 3 -15.41 7.81 2.68
CA PRO A 3 -16.34 7.99 3.77
C PRO A 3 -16.26 9.43 4.30
N ARG A 4 -17.41 10.04 4.60
CA ARG A 4 -17.43 11.37 5.25
C ARG A 4 -17.17 11.20 6.74
N VAL A 5 -16.19 11.95 7.25
CA VAL A 5 -15.75 11.90 8.65
C VAL A 5 -16.42 13.02 9.44
N ARG A 6 -17.10 12.67 10.54
CA ARG A 6 -17.60 13.65 11.52
C ARG A 6 -17.02 13.36 12.91
N PRO A 7 -16.41 14.33 13.60
CA PRO A 7 -16.01 14.15 14.99
C PRO A 7 -17.21 13.83 15.90
N LEU A 8 -17.05 12.91 16.85
CA LEU A 8 -18.04 12.56 17.88
C LEU A 8 -17.45 12.76 19.29
N LEU A 9 -18.33 13.01 20.28
CA LEU A 9 -17.95 13.19 21.68
C LEU A 9 -18.90 12.53 22.68
N PRO A 10 -18.41 12.26 23.91
CA PRO A 10 -19.26 12.04 25.08
C PRO A 10 -20.07 13.30 25.49
N PRO A 11 -21.26 13.18 26.11
CA PRO A 11 -22.04 14.32 26.61
C PRO A 11 -21.28 15.11 27.67
N GLY A 12 -21.24 16.43 27.53
CA GLY A 12 -20.71 17.35 28.55
C GLY A 12 -19.27 17.84 28.34
N GLN A 13 -18.62 17.54 27.20
CA GLN A 13 -17.28 18.05 26.85
C GLN A 13 -17.29 18.82 25.52
N THR A 14 -16.33 19.72 25.33
CA THR A 14 -16.13 20.50 24.08
C THR A 14 -15.45 19.66 22.99
N PRO A 15 -15.82 19.83 21.70
CA PRO A 15 -15.34 19.03 20.55
C PRO A 15 -13.89 19.34 20.22
N GLU A 16 -12.97 18.82 21.04
CA GLU A 16 -11.55 18.86 20.74
C GLU A 16 -10.97 17.45 20.71
N PRO A 17 -10.11 17.13 19.73
CA PRO A 17 -9.42 15.85 19.67
C PRO A 17 -8.66 15.56 20.96
N VAL A 18 -8.60 14.28 21.38
CA VAL A 18 -7.62 13.85 22.37
C VAL A 18 -6.27 13.81 21.67
N VAL A 19 -5.60 14.96 21.66
CA VAL A 19 -4.24 15.10 21.15
C VAL A 19 -3.30 14.64 22.25
N PHE A 20 -2.53 13.60 21.98
CA PHE A 20 -1.43 13.23 22.86
C PHE A 20 -0.13 13.21 22.07
N GLU A 21 0.92 13.60 22.78
CA GLU A 21 2.27 13.58 22.28
C GLU A 21 2.86 12.22 22.65
N LEU A 22 3.22 11.44 21.63
CA LEU A 22 4.10 10.31 21.87
C LEU A 22 5.51 10.86 21.88
N GLU A 23 6.01 11.05 23.10
CA GLU A 23 7.44 11.17 23.32
C GLU A 23 8.04 9.79 23.07
N PHE A 24 8.88 9.67 22.05
CA PHE A 24 9.75 8.52 21.88
C PHE A 24 11.12 8.98 22.36
N PRO A 25 11.56 8.61 23.58
CA PRO A 25 12.84 9.05 24.14
C PRO A 25 14.03 8.72 23.21
N GLU A 26 13.88 7.66 22.40
CA GLU A 26 14.84 7.21 21.39
C GLU A 26 14.92 8.12 20.15
N LEU A 27 13.91 8.99 19.90
CA LEU A 27 13.88 10.02 18.84
C LEU A 27 14.49 11.37 19.28
N ALA A 28 14.88 11.52 20.56
CA ALA A 28 15.35 12.80 21.10
C ALA A 28 16.70 13.26 20.50
N GLY A 29 17.47 12.37 19.87
CA GLY A 29 18.78 12.66 19.27
C GLY A 29 18.79 12.94 17.77
N SER A 30 17.69 12.69 17.04
CA SER A 30 17.62 12.75 15.56
C SER A 30 16.99 14.04 15.00
N GLY A 31 16.67 15.03 15.84
CA GLY A 31 15.98 16.26 15.42
C GLY A 31 14.47 16.11 15.21
N THR A 32 13.92 14.91 15.40
CA THR A 32 12.48 14.62 15.42
C THR A 32 11.97 14.68 16.86
N ALA A 33 11.84 15.87 17.42
CA ALA A 33 11.17 16.05 18.71
C ALA A 33 9.68 15.71 18.57
N GLY A 34 9.29 14.50 19.00
CA GLY A 34 7.91 14.01 19.15
C GLY A 34 7.13 13.79 17.84
N VAL A 35 6.48 12.62 17.69
CA VAL A 35 5.37 12.49 16.73
C VAL A 35 4.09 12.78 17.50
N ARG A 36 3.44 13.89 17.17
CA ARG A 36 2.13 14.22 17.75
C ARG A 36 1.06 13.48 16.98
N LEU A 37 0.17 12.81 17.73
CA LEU A 37 -0.94 12.06 17.17
C LEU A 37 -2.26 12.61 17.71
N ALA A 38 -3.24 12.74 16.82
CA ALA A 38 -4.61 13.01 17.22
C ALA A 38 -5.37 11.67 17.25
N LEU A 39 -5.92 11.33 18.41
CA LEU A 39 -6.83 10.21 18.58
C LEU A 39 -8.25 10.76 18.72
N GLU A 40 -9.12 10.32 17.83
CA GLU A 40 -10.44 10.93 17.62
C GLU A 40 -11.49 9.83 17.47
N LEU A 41 -12.64 10.02 18.14
CA LEU A 41 -13.86 9.33 17.78
C LEU A 41 -14.46 10.00 16.56
N ILE A 42 -14.77 9.19 15.56
CA ILE A 42 -15.36 9.66 14.31
C ILE A 42 -16.61 8.87 13.98
N GLU A 43 -17.47 9.49 13.18
CA GLU A 43 -18.54 8.85 12.45
C GLU A 43 -18.19 8.86 10.97
N LEU A 44 -18.22 7.68 10.35
CA LEU A 44 -18.04 7.45 8.93
C LEU A 44 -19.42 7.28 8.32
N ASN A 45 -19.75 8.13 7.33
CA ASN A 45 -20.97 7.93 6.54
C ASN A 45 -20.60 7.40 5.16
N ASP A 46 -21.28 6.34 4.72
CA ASP A 46 -21.22 5.88 3.33
C ASP A 46 -21.65 7.03 2.41
N GLY A 47 -20.68 7.65 1.73
CA GLY A 47 -20.93 8.75 0.80
C GLY A 47 -21.81 8.37 -0.41
N ALA A 48 -22.30 7.13 -0.49
CA ALA A 48 -23.11 6.60 -1.57
C ALA A 48 -24.64 6.58 -1.30
N ALA A 49 -25.11 6.89 -0.08
CA ALA A 49 -26.53 6.81 0.25
C ALA A 49 -27.20 8.20 0.25
N GLY A 50 -28.26 8.34 -0.54
CA GLY A 50 -29.23 9.43 -0.39
C GLY A 50 -29.85 9.46 1.03
N PRO A 51 -30.70 10.46 1.34
CA PRO A 51 -31.06 10.87 2.70
C PRO A 51 -31.85 9.86 3.56
N ARG A 52 -31.95 8.57 3.18
CA ARG A 52 -32.75 7.56 3.89
C ARG A 52 -32.05 6.25 4.27
N THR A 53 -30.78 6.03 3.93
CA THR A 53 -30.07 4.77 4.28
C THR A 53 -28.55 4.95 4.48
N ALA A 54 -28.10 6.04 5.12
CA ALA A 54 -26.70 6.13 5.50
C ALA A 54 -26.45 5.21 6.71
N VAL A 55 -25.71 4.11 6.50
CA VAL A 55 -25.14 3.36 7.62
C VAL A 55 -23.99 4.20 8.14
N SER A 56 -24.16 4.76 9.34
CA SER A 56 -23.11 5.51 10.01
C SER A 56 -22.30 4.56 10.89
N VAL A 57 -21.00 4.44 10.62
CA VAL A 57 -20.10 3.59 11.39
C VAL A 57 -19.29 4.48 12.32
N ARG A 58 -19.30 4.19 13.62
CA ARG A 58 -18.46 4.89 14.58
C ARG A 58 -17.10 4.20 14.67
N ALA A 59 -16.03 4.98 14.77
CA ALA A 59 -14.69 4.43 14.88
C ALA A 59 -13.80 5.27 15.80
N VAL A 60 -12.85 4.60 16.47
CA VAL A 60 -11.67 5.26 17.04
C VAL A 60 -10.63 5.35 15.94
N SER A 61 -10.07 6.53 15.75
CA SER A 61 -9.13 6.78 14.66
C SER A 61 -7.91 7.56 15.11
N VAL A 62 -6.78 7.32 14.46
CA VAL A 62 -5.53 8.02 14.71
C VAL A 62 -4.94 8.62 13.44
N ARG A 63 -4.38 9.82 13.56
CA ARG A 63 -3.67 10.52 12.48
C ARG A 63 -2.48 11.30 13.03
N ALA A 64 -1.49 11.56 12.18
CA ALA A 64 -0.36 12.42 12.52
C ALA A 64 -0.75 13.90 12.48
N VAL A 65 -0.17 14.71 13.36
CA VAL A 65 -0.38 16.17 13.38
C VAL A 65 0.95 16.94 13.44
N SER A 66 1.03 18.06 12.73
CA SER A 66 2.21 18.96 12.70
C SER A 66 2.00 20.22 13.55
N ARG A 67 3.06 20.77 14.18
CA ARG A 67 3.04 22.16 14.68
C ARG A 67 3.28 23.14 13.52
N ALA A 68 2.39 24.11 13.31
CA ALA A 68 2.77 25.34 12.61
C ALA A 68 3.52 26.26 13.57
N GLY A 69 4.56 26.94 13.06
CA GLY A 69 5.23 27.99 13.81
C GLY A 69 4.29 29.18 14.05
N GLY A 70 4.07 29.52 15.32
CA GLY A 70 3.42 30.75 15.75
C GLY A 70 1.96 30.63 16.17
N GLY A 71 1.72 30.23 17.44
CA GLY A 71 0.55 30.62 18.27
C GLY A 71 -0.87 30.21 17.85
N THR A 72 -1.11 29.90 16.58
CA THR A 72 -2.36 29.38 16.05
C THR A 72 -2.06 28.06 15.35
N GLU A 73 -2.69 26.99 15.83
CA GLU A 73 -2.50 25.64 15.29
C GLU A 73 -3.02 25.58 13.86
N SER A 74 -2.12 25.75 12.89
CA SER A 74 -2.37 25.48 11.48
C SER A 74 -1.79 24.11 11.13
N MET A 75 -2.64 23.27 10.57
CA MET A 75 -2.36 21.87 10.25
C MET A 75 -1.76 21.76 8.85
N SER A 76 -0.54 21.23 8.71
CA SER A 76 0.06 20.94 7.40
C SER A 76 -0.06 19.44 7.08
N PRO A 77 -0.50 19.05 5.88
CA PRO A 77 -0.62 17.65 5.46
C PRO A 77 0.74 16.96 5.20
N ASP A 78 1.85 17.72 5.15
CA ASP A 78 3.16 17.23 4.67
C ASP A 78 4.18 16.96 5.80
N ALA A 79 3.76 16.67 7.03
CA ALA A 79 4.66 16.13 8.06
C ALA A 79 4.99 14.66 7.79
N VAL A 80 5.77 14.42 6.73
CA VAL A 80 6.21 13.13 6.19
C VAL A 80 6.62 12.08 7.26
N PRO A 81 7.28 12.42 8.40
CA PRO A 81 7.67 11.41 9.37
C PRO A 81 6.49 10.71 10.08
N GLY A 82 5.42 11.44 10.41
CA GLY A 82 4.34 10.93 11.25
C GLY A 82 3.38 10.01 10.49
N ALA A 83 2.92 10.43 9.31
CA ALA A 83 2.02 9.62 8.49
C ALA A 83 2.72 8.34 7.99
N ALA A 84 3.98 8.44 7.55
CA ALA A 84 4.77 7.28 7.16
C ALA A 84 4.98 6.30 8.33
N LEU A 85 5.25 6.81 9.54
CA LEU A 85 5.35 5.98 10.74
C LEU A 85 4.05 5.19 10.99
N LEU A 86 2.90 5.86 10.94
CA LEU A 86 1.59 5.20 11.13
C LEU A 86 1.33 4.15 10.05
N ARG A 87 1.56 4.48 8.76
CA ARG A 87 1.41 3.54 7.63
C ARG A 87 2.23 2.27 7.84
N ASN A 88 3.48 2.42 8.24
CA ASN A 88 4.40 1.29 8.43
C ASN A 88 4.05 0.47 9.68
N ALA A 89 3.71 1.14 10.79
CA ALA A 89 3.53 0.48 12.08
C ALA A 89 2.15 -0.19 12.22
N LEU A 90 1.13 0.33 11.56
CA LEU A 90 -0.27 -0.11 11.64
C LEU A 90 -0.71 -0.97 10.45
N LEU A 91 0.24 -1.37 9.60
CA LEU A 91 -0.03 -2.23 8.46
C LEU A 91 -0.60 -3.60 8.92
N GLY A 92 -1.82 -3.91 8.48
CA GLY A 92 -2.54 -5.13 8.88
C GLY A 92 -3.07 -5.09 10.32
N GLU A 93 -3.01 -3.94 10.98
CA GLU A 93 -3.51 -3.71 12.34
C GLU A 93 -4.64 -2.66 12.38
N ALA A 94 -4.71 -1.78 11.37
CA ALA A 94 -5.71 -0.73 11.26
C ALA A 94 -6.03 -0.44 9.80
N ASP A 95 -7.29 -0.07 9.52
CA ASP A 95 -7.72 0.32 8.18
C ASP A 95 -7.27 1.76 7.89
N LEU A 96 -6.49 1.95 6.82
CA LEU A 96 -6.12 3.27 6.33
C LEU A 96 -7.25 3.82 5.45
N ILE A 97 -7.73 5.02 5.79
CA ILE A 97 -8.65 5.81 4.98
C ILE A 97 -8.06 7.18 4.67
N LEU A 98 -8.60 7.80 3.63
CA LEU A 98 -8.33 9.21 3.31
C LEU A 98 -9.54 10.06 3.69
N ASP A 99 -9.28 11.05 4.54
CA ASP A 99 -10.24 12.04 4.99
C ASP A 99 -10.18 13.25 4.05
N GLU A 100 -11.16 13.33 3.13
CA GLU A 100 -11.27 14.43 2.16
C GLU A 100 -11.88 15.71 2.76
N GLU A 101 -12.48 15.63 3.96
CA GLU A 101 -13.12 16.76 4.66
C GLU A 101 -12.29 17.25 5.86
N SER A 102 -11.06 16.73 6.01
CA SER A 102 -10.17 17.05 7.13
C SER A 102 -9.80 18.54 7.19
N PRO A 103 -9.80 19.15 8.38
CA PRO A 103 -9.29 20.52 8.60
C PRO A 103 -7.82 20.71 8.20
N ALA A 104 -7.05 19.62 8.15
CA ALA A 104 -5.65 19.62 7.71
C ALA A 104 -5.48 19.60 6.18
N GLY A 105 -6.59 19.49 5.44
CA GLY A 105 -6.62 19.44 3.98
C GLY A 105 -7.17 18.10 3.45
N PRO A 106 -7.70 18.10 2.22
CA PRO A 106 -8.25 16.92 1.58
C PRO A 106 -7.19 15.83 1.37
N GLY A 107 -7.57 14.58 1.60
CA GLY A 107 -6.69 13.42 1.46
C GLY A 107 -5.81 13.18 2.69
N THR A 108 -6.19 13.72 3.85
CA THR A 108 -5.49 13.45 5.12
C THR A 108 -5.57 11.97 5.46
N GLU A 109 -4.43 11.35 5.74
CA GLU A 109 -4.37 9.94 6.13
C GLU A 109 -4.84 9.72 7.56
N ARG A 110 -5.70 8.72 7.74
CA ARG A 110 -6.26 8.34 9.03
C ARG A 110 -6.35 6.82 9.14
N HIS A 111 -6.00 6.29 10.31
CA HIS A 111 -6.07 4.87 10.61
C HIS A 111 -7.23 4.57 11.55
N LEU A 112 -8.12 3.67 11.16
CA LEU A 112 -9.26 3.21 11.97
C LEU A 112 -8.79 2.06 12.86
N MET A 113 -8.75 2.32 14.16
CA MET A 113 -8.16 1.43 15.17
C MET A 113 -9.18 0.52 15.83
N ALA A 114 -10.45 0.95 15.85
CA ALA A 114 -11.56 0.19 16.40
C ALA A 114 -12.87 0.68 15.81
N TYR A 115 -13.82 -0.24 15.61
CA TYR A 115 -15.19 0.07 15.20
C TYR A 115 -16.13 -0.04 16.40
N LEU A 116 -17.12 0.84 16.47
CA LEU A 116 -18.14 0.85 17.49
C LEU A 116 -19.54 0.73 16.87
N PRO A 117 -20.49 0.09 17.58
CA PRO A 117 -21.89 0.12 17.21
C PRO A 117 -22.41 1.57 17.05
N PRO A 118 -23.33 1.83 16.10
CA PRO A 118 -23.92 3.16 15.92
C PRO A 118 -24.65 3.70 17.16
N ASP A 119 -25.09 2.81 18.05
CA ASP A 119 -25.77 3.10 19.31
C ASP A 119 -24.84 3.07 20.54
N ALA A 120 -23.51 2.96 20.34
CA ALA A 120 -22.55 2.90 21.42
C ALA A 120 -22.69 4.08 22.41
N THR A 121 -22.80 3.76 23.70
CA THR A 121 -22.94 4.76 24.77
C THR A 121 -21.66 5.59 24.91
N PRO A 122 -21.74 6.79 25.51
CA PRO A 122 -20.57 7.61 25.77
C PRO A 122 -19.45 6.91 26.55
N GLU A 123 -19.82 6.05 27.51
CA GLU A 123 -18.89 5.25 28.30
C GLU A 123 -18.19 4.21 27.41
N GLN A 124 -18.93 3.53 26.53
CA GLN A 124 -18.36 2.57 25.58
C GLN A 124 -17.41 3.24 24.59
N GLN A 125 -17.76 4.43 24.11
CA GLN A 125 -16.92 5.25 23.25
C GLN A 125 -15.60 5.63 23.95
N TRP A 126 -15.68 6.10 25.20
CA TRP A 126 -14.50 6.44 26.00
C TRP A 126 -13.61 5.24 26.28
N VAL A 127 -14.20 4.09 26.65
CA VAL A 127 -13.45 2.84 26.88
C VAL A 127 -12.69 2.41 25.63
N ALA A 128 -13.31 2.48 24.45
CA ALA A 128 -12.65 2.15 23.19
C ALA A 128 -11.49 3.10 22.88
N LEU A 129 -11.68 4.40 23.09
CA LEU A 129 -10.64 5.40 22.90
C LEU A 129 -9.45 5.14 23.85
N GLU A 130 -9.70 4.94 25.13
CA GLU A 130 -8.66 4.68 26.13
C GLU A 130 -7.91 3.36 25.89
N ASP A 131 -8.60 2.33 25.41
CA ASP A 131 -7.96 1.08 25.04
C ASP A 131 -6.99 1.25 23.86
N VAL A 132 -7.39 1.98 22.82
CA VAL A 132 -6.49 2.31 21.69
C VAL A 132 -5.33 3.18 22.18
N ARG A 133 -5.59 4.20 23.00
CA ARG A 133 -4.55 5.08 23.57
C ARG A 133 -3.49 4.28 24.32
N ARG A 134 -3.89 3.25 25.08
CA ARG A 134 -2.98 2.39 25.85
C ARG A 134 -2.15 1.46 24.96
N ARG A 135 -2.71 0.90 23.89
CA ARG A 135 -2.03 -0.09 23.03
C ARG A 135 -1.15 0.54 21.96
N LEU A 136 -1.51 1.73 21.48
CA LEU A 136 -0.85 2.39 20.35
C LEU A 136 0.67 2.54 20.51
N PRO A 137 1.24 2.98 21.66
CA PRO A 137 2.69 3.13 21.79
C PRO A 137 3.46 1.84 21.50
N ALA A 138 2.99 0.70 22.01
CA ALA A 138 3.61 -0.60 21.78
C ALA A 138 3.51 -1.04 20.31
N MET A 139 2.42 -0.67 19.62
CA MET A 139 2.28 -0.94 18.19
C MET A 139 3.28 -0.12 17.36
N LEU A 140 3.53 1.14 17.75
CA LEU A 140 4.43 2.03 17.01
C LEU A 140 5.91 1.81 17.31
N ALA A 141 6.24 1.31 18.51
CA ALA A 141 7.61 1.22 19.01
C ALA A 141 8.63 0.62 18.03
N PRO A 142 8.39 -0.53 17.35
CA PRO A 142 9.39 -1.09 16.46
C PRO A 142 9.73 -0.21 15.25
N SER A 143 8.70 0.35 14.60
CA SER A 143 8.89 1.24 13.46
C SER A 143 9.44 2.60 13.89
N ALA A 144 9.07 3.06 15.09
CA ALA A 144 9.58 4.31 15.66
C ALA A 144 11.08 4.22 16.00
N ALA A 145 11.53 3.10 16.57
CA ALA A 145 12.94 2.85 16.85
C ALA A 145 13.78 2.89 15.56
N VAL A 146 13.34 2.18 14.52
CA VAL A 146 14.03 2.23 13.21
C VAL A 146 13.99 3.63 12.60
N ALA A 147 12.87 4.35 12.71
CA ALA A 147 12.76 5.72 12.24
C ALA A 147 13.68 6.70 13.01
N SER A 148 14.02 6.40 14.27
CA SER A 148 14.91 7.21 15.11
C SER A 148 16.40 6.98 14.86
N GLY A 149 16.73 6.03 13.98
CA GLY A 149 18.11 5.69 13.66
C GLY A 149 18.66 4.51 14.48
N VAL A 150 17.82 3.80 15.25
CA VAL A 150 18.21 2.51 15.80
C VAL A 150 18.50 1.56 14.65
N ARG A 151 19.75 1.08 14.59
CA ARG A 151 20.19 0.13 13.55
C ARG A 151 19.80 -1.30 13.85
N GLN A 152 19.59 -1.63 15.12
CA GLN A 152 19.21 -2.97 15.54
C GLN A 152 17.75 -3.25 15.15
N VAL A 153 17.52 -4.35 14.43
CA VAL A 153 16.16 -4.82 14.19
C VAL A 153 15.53 -5.28 15.52
N PRO A 154 14.37 -4.73 15.93
CA PRO A 154 13.72 -5.13 17.18
C PRO A 154 13.35 -6.62 17.20
N GLU A 155 13.27 -7.21 18.40
CA GLU A 155 12.83 -8.60 18.57
C GLU A 155 11.43 -8.83 17.96
N GLY A 156 11.24 -9.99 17.32
CA GLY A 156 9.99 -10.33 16.63
C GLY A 156 9.75 -9.54 15.34
N CYS A 157 10.72 -8.74 14.87
CA CYS A 157 10.61 -7.96 13.64
C CYS A 157 11.49 -8.51 12.51
N VAL A 158 11.21 -8.05 11.29
CA VAL A 158 11.97 -8.36 10.08
C VAL A 158 12.28 -7.09 9.31
N ASN A 159 13.54 -6.93 8.91
CA ASN A 159 13.96 -5.85 8.03
C ASN A 159 13.50 -6.12 6.59
N LEU A 160 12.66 -5.25 6.05
CA LEU A 160 12.30 -5.23 4.63
C LEU A 160 12.61 -3.85 4.04
N LEU A 161 12.56 -3.76 2.71
CA LEU A 161 12.70 -2.52 1.98
C LEU A 161 11.49 -2.32 1.08
N TRP A 162 10.72 -1.26 1.33
CA TRP A 162 9.58 -0.84 0.51
C TRP A 162 9.50 0.68 0.42
N TRP A 163 8.80 1.17 -0.60
CA TRP A 163 8.56 2.60 -0.77
C TRP A 163 7.45 3.06 0.16
N ASP A 164 7.70 4.11 0.93
CA ASP A 164 6.75 4.64 1.91
C ASP A 164 6.64 6.17 1.86
N GLU A 165 7.06 6.86 0.80
CA GLU A 165 6.98 8.32 0.73
C GLU A 165 5.53 8.82 0.62
N ARG A 166 4.67 8.11 -0.10
CA ARG A 166 3.21 8.40 -0.20
C ARG A 166 2.42 7.12 0.00
N ALA A 167 1.19 7.24 0.50
CA ALA A 167 0.28 6.10 0.55
C ALA A 167 0.08 5.49 -0.84
N ASN A 168 0.37 4.20 -0.95
CA ASN A 168 0.16 3.38 -2.13
C ASN A 168 -0.10 1.94 -1.68
N PHE A 169 -1.28 1.43 -2.00
CA PHE A 169 -1.70 0.10 -1.58
C PHE A 169 -0.74 -1.00 -2.02
N GLY A 170 -0.13 -0.86 -3.20
CA GLY A 170 0.74 -1.88 -3.78
C GLY A 170 2.06 -2.04 -3.01
N ASP A 171 2.63 -0.93 -2.53
CA ASP A 171 3.87 -0.95 -1.75
C ASP A 171 3.66 -1.51 -0.34
N ALA A 172 2.41 -1.49 0.15
CA ALA A 172 2.02 -2.09 1.42
C ALA A 172 1.87 -3.63 1.33
N VAL A 173 1.61 -4.20 0.15
CA VAL A 173 1.34 -5.66 -0.02
C VAL A 173 2.51 -6.50 0.46
N GLY A 174 3.74 -6.15 0.06
CA GLY A 174 4.95 -6.89 0.44
C GLY A 174 5.11 -7.06 1.95
N PRO A 175 5.22 -5.97 2.73
CA PRO A 175 5.34 -6.07 4.18
C PRO A 175 4.16 -6.77 4.86
N TRP A 176 2.92 -6.58 4.38
CA TRP A 176 1.76 -7.29 4.93
C TRP A 176 1.83 -8.79 4.68
N LEU A 177 2.19 -9.20 3.46
CA LEU A 177 2.27 -10.61 3.09
C LEU A 177 3.39 -11.33 3.86
N VAL A 178 4.54 -10.69 4.04
CA VAL A 178 5.63 -11.22 4.88
C VAL A 178 5.14 -11.46 6.30
N ARG A 179 4.36 -10.52 6.87
CA ARG A 179 3.76 -10.69 8.20
C ARG A 179 2.83 -11.89 8.23
N GLN A 180 1.95 -12.06 7.25
CA GLN A 180 1.03 -13.20 7.20
C GLN A 180 1.76 -14.54 7.06
N ILE A 181 2.86 -14.60 6.31
CA ILE A 181 3.60 -15.85 6.10
C ILE A 181 4.51 -16.20 7.30
N SER A 182 5.22 -15.21 7.84
CA SER A 182 6.28 -15.44 8.84
C SER A 182 5.86 -15.16 10.29
N GLY A 183 4.82 -14.35 10.49
CA GLY A 183 4.45 -13.84 11.80
C GLY A 183 5.31 -12.70 12.34
N LEU A 184 6.40 -12.36 11.65
CA LEU A 184 7.30 -11.28 12.05
C LEU A 184 6.72 -9.93 11.66
N LYS A 185 6.91 -8.93 12.51
CA LYS A 185 6.47 -7.56 12.22
C LYS A 185 7.46 -6.88 11.26
N PRO A 186 7.01 -6.37 10.10
CA PRO A 186 7.91 -5.69 9.16
C PRO A 186 8.37 -4.33 9.72
N VAL A 187 9.64 -4.01 9.52
CA VAL A 187 10.22 -2.66 9.72
C VAL A 187 10.95 -2.23 8.44
N ASN A 188 10.83 -0.94 8.08
CA ASN A 188 11.36 -0.43 6.82
C ASN A 188 12.81 0.02 6.98
N GLY A 189 13.75 -0.80 6.51
CA GLY A 189 15.18 -0.47 6.50
C GLY A 189 15.61 0.45 5.37
N TRP A 190 14.69 0.88 4.51
CA TRP A 190 15.01 1.75 3.37
C TRP A 190 15.74 3.02 3.83
N ARG A 191 16.93 3.27 3.25
CA ARG A 191 17.86 4.37 3.57
C ARG A 191 18.42 4.36 5.00
N ARG A 192 18.31 3.25 5.73
CA ARG A 192 18.64 3.18 7.17
C ARG A 192 19.74 2.17 7.54
N GLN A 193 20.18 1.31 6.62
CA GLN A 193 21.25 0.30 6.82
C GLN A 193 21.21 -0.38 8.21
N LEU A 194 20.20 -1.22 8.42
CA LEU A 194 20.03 -1.96 9.68
C LEU A 194 21.06 -3.10 9.81
N ASP A 195 21.24 -3.60 11.02
CA ASP A 195 22.23 -4.64 11.36
C ASP A 195 21.95 -6.01 10.73
N VAL A 196 20.70 -6.26 10.33
CA VAL A 196 20.28 -7.44 9.56
C VAL A 196 19.98 -7.04 8.11
N PRO A 197 20.49 -7.79 7.11
CA PRO A 197 20.16 -7.52 5.70
C PRO A 197 18.67 -7.56 5.40
N PRO A 198 18.16 -6.70 4.51
CA PRO A 198 16.74 -6.66 4.19
C PRO A 198 16.30 -7.82 3.30
N LEU A 199 15.02 -8.13 3.35
CA LEU A 199 14.31 -8.87 2.31
C LEU A 199 13.51 -7.88 1.43
N LEU A 200 13.78 -7.89 0.13
CA LEU A 200 12.98 -7.16 -0.86
C LEU A 200 11.89 -8.06 -1.43
N THR A 201 10.68 -7.52 -1.49
CA THR A 201 9.48 -8.22 -1.97
C THR A 201 8.71 -7.36 -2.98
N VAL A 202 7.39 -7.52 -3.11
CA VAL A 202 6.49 -6.79 -4.00
C VAL A 202 6.95 -5.38 -4.38
N GLY A 203 6.85 -5.05 -5.67
CA GLY A 203 7.18 -3.73 -6.20
C GLY A 203 8.31 -3.74 -7.23
N SER A 204 8.70 -2.53 -7.64
CA SER A 204 9.76 -2.31 -8.63
C SER A 204 11.06 -1.84 -7.97
N THR A 205 11.48 -2.56 -6.93
CA THR A 205 12.52 -2.14 -5.97
C THR A 205 13.83 -2.91 -6.14
N ALA A 206 13.93 -3.85 -7.08
CA ALA A 206 15.18 -4.59 -7.34
C ALA A 206 16.35 -3.68 -7.76
N GLY A 207 16.06 -2.46 -8.21
CA GLY A 207 17.09 -1.46 -8.49
C GLY A 207 17.56 -0.69 -7.26
N TRP A 208 17.03 -0.95 -6.06
CA TRP A 208 17.27 -0.15 -4.85
C TRP A 208 18.09 -0.88 -3.78
N LEU A 209 18.58 -2.09 -4.04
CA LEU A 209 19.38 -2.83 -3.07
C LEU A 209 20.61 -2.02 -2.67
N GLU A 210 20.81 -1.83 -1.38
CA GLU A 210 21.84 -0.95 -0.83
C GLU A 210 22.73 -1.62 0.23
N GLN A 211 22.53 -2.91 0.49
CA GLN A 211 23.19 -3.64 1.57
C GLN A 211 23.60 -5.05 1.15
N ASP A 212 24.76 -5.49 1.63
CA ASP A 212 25.24 -6.87 1.48
C ASP A 212 24.30 -7.88 2.15
N GLY A 213 24.31 -9.13 1.67
CA GLY A 213 23.49 -10.20 2.23
C GLY A 213 21.99 -10.09 1.94
N THR A 214 21.57 -9.03 1.24
CA THR A 214 20.17 -8.76 0.88
C THR A 214 19.54 -9.95 0.19
N ARG A 215 18.29 -10.24 0.54
CA ARG A 215 17.49 -11.33 -0.05
C ARG A 215 16.44 -10.73 -0.97
N VAL A 216 16.22 -11.36 -2.11
CA VAL A 216 15.27 -10.91 -3.14
C VAL A 216 14.21 -11.99 -3.34
N TRP A 217 12.94 -11.65 -3.14
CA TRP A 217 11.79 -12.53 -3.34
C TRP A 217 10.69 -11.83 -4.13
N GLY A 218 10.73 -11.97 -5.44
CA GLY A 218 9.64 -11.61 -6.36
C GLY A 218 9.54 -10.11 -6.72
N THR A 219 10.39 -9.24 -6.17
CA THR A 219 10.53 -7.85 -6.67
C THR A 219 11.05 -7.82 -8.10
N GLY A 220 10.77 -6.72 -8.82
CA GLY A 220 11.26 -6.48 -10.18
C GLY A 220 12.08 -5.20 -10.32
N LEU A 221 12.77 -5.05 -11.45
CA LEU A 221 13.38 -3.77 -11.84
C LEU A 221 12.29 -2.81 -12.35
N MET A 222 12.43 -1.53 -12.05
CA MET A 222 11.54 -0.49 -12.58
C MET A 222 11.74 -0.30 -14.09
N ARG A 223 13.00 -0.35 -14.53
CA ARG A 223 13.50 -0.12 -15.89
C ARG A 223 14.80 -0.89 -16.09
N THR A 224 15.29 -0.96 -17.33
CA THR A 224 16.66 -1.40 -17.61
C THR A 224 17.63 -0.58 -16.75
N PRO A 225 18.53 -1.21 -15.98
CA PRO A 225 19.34 -0.52 -15.00
C PRO A 225 20.38 0.37 -15.72
N GLU A 226 20.50 1.61 -15.26
CA GLU A 226 21.51 2.55 -15.75
C GLU A 226 22.91 2.17 -15.21
N PRO A 227 24.02 2.60 -15.84
CA PRO A 227 25.37 2.22 -15.43
C PRO A 227 25.68 2.45 -13.94
N ALA A 228 25.22 3.56 -13.35
CA ALA A 228 25.41 3.83 -11.92
C ALA A 228 24.64 2.86 -11.02
N VAL A 229 23.47 2.38 -11.46
CA VAL A 229 22.71 1.34 -10.74
C VAL A 229 23.46 0.01 -10.83
N ILE A 230 23.96 -0.34 -12.01
CA ILE A 230 24.74 -1.57 -12.24
C ILE A 230 26.00 -1.57 -11.37
N GLU A 231 26.78 -0.48 -11.37
CA GLU A 231 27.99 -0.33 -10.57
C GLU A 231 27.70 -0.54 -9.07
N ARG A 232 26.66 0.12 -8.55
CA ARG A 232 26.26 -0.04 -7.15
C ARG A 232 25.84 -1.47 -6.82
N LEU A 233 25.02 -2.10 -7.68
CA LEU A 233 24.58 -3.47 -7.45
C LEU A 233 25.74 -4.48 -7.57
N ALA A 234 26.66 -4.28 -8.51
CA ALA A 234 27.84 -5.12 -8.68
C ALA A 234 28.80 -5.06 -7.48
N GLY A 235 28.78 -3.94 -6.74
CA GLY A 235 29.51 -3.78 -5.48
C GLY A 235 28.92 -4.52 -4.28
N LEU A 236 27.72 -5.10 -4.39
CA LEU A 236 27.08 -5.82 -3.28
C LEU A 236 27.55 -7.28 -3.21
N HIS A 237 27.79 -7.75 -2.00
CA HIS A 237 28.25 -9.11 -1.71
C HIS A 237 27.17 -9.95 -1.01
N GLY A 238 27.16 -11.26 -1.28
CA GLY A 238 26.28 -12.20 -0.58
C GLY A 238 24.78 -12.02 -0.86
N VAL A 239 24.40 -11.27 -1.90
CA VAL A 239 22.99 -11.13 -2.32
C VAL A 239 22.45 -12.49 -2.73
N ARG A 240 21.25 -12.84 -2.22
CA ARG A 240 20.58 -14.11 -2.51
C ARG A 240 19.24 -13.87 -3.19
N VAL A 241 19.15 -14.25 -4.46
CA VAL A 241 17.93 -14.15 -5.24
C VAL A 241 17.16 -15.47 -5.15
N HIS A 242 15.96 -15.42 -4.55
CA HIS A 242 15.06 -16.57 -4.40
C HIS A 242 13.99 -16.59 -5.49
N ALA A 243 13.49 -15.42 -5.86
CA ALA A 243 12.59 -15.21 -6.99
C ALA A 243 12.70 -13.76 -7.47
N VAL A 244 12.29 -13.48 -8.70
CA VAL A 244 12.14 -12.11 -9.24
C VAL A 244 10.79 -11.99 -9.95
N ARG A 245 10.30 -10.76 -10.14
CA ARG A 245 8.96 -10.53 -10.71
C ARG A 245 8.76 -11.23 -12.06
N GLY A 246 9.74 -11.14 -12.95
CA GLY A 246 9.65 -11.69 -14.31
C GLY A 246 11.01 -11.96 -14.96
N ALA A 247 10.94 -12.53 -16.15
CA ALA A 247 12.11 -12.99 -16.89
C ALA A 247 13.01 -11.85 -17.36
N LEU A 248 12.48 -10.64 -17.59
CA LEU A 248 13.31 -9.49 -18.00
C LEU A 248 14.19 -9.02 -16.85
N THR A 249 13.62 -8.90 -15.64
CA THR A 249 14.41 -8.62 -14.43
C THR A 249 15.47 -9.70 -14.23
N GLY A 250 15.08 -10.99 -14.35
CA GLY A 250 16.03 -12.09 -14.21
C GLY A 250 17.15 -12.04 -15.25
N ALA A 251 16.85 -11.67 -16.49
CA ALA A 251 17.84 -11.53 -17.56
C ALA A 251 18.84 -10.40 -17.26
N GLU A 252 18.36 -9.21 -16.90
CA GLU A 252 19.24 -8.06 -16.58
C GLU A 252 20.14 -8.34 -15.39
N LEU A 253 19.62 -8.94 -14.30
CA LEU A 253 20.43 -9.27 -13.13
C LEU A 253 21.50 -10.34 -13.45
N ARG A 254 21.19 -11.31 -14.32
CA ARG A 254 22.19 -12.29 -14.78
C ARG A 254 23.23 -11.68 -15.71
N SER A 255 22.80 -10.92 -16.72
CA SER A 255 23.69 -10.41 -17.77
C SER A 255 24.57 -9.25 -17.30
N GLN A 256 24.03 -8.33 -16.51
CA GLN A 256 24.74 -7.11 -16.09
C GLN A 256 25.56 -7.33 -14.82
N LEU A 257 25.11 -8.22 -13.91
CA LEU A 257 25.73 -8.40 -12.59
C LEU A 257 26.38 -9.78 -12.38
N GLY A 258 26.14 -10.74 -13.28
CA GLY A 258 26.62 -12.12 -13.12
C GLY A 258 25.97 -12.85 -11.93
N TRP A 259 24.85 -12.36 -11.41
CA TRP A 259 24.18 -12.97 -10.26
C TRP A 259 23.52 -14.30 -10.62
N THR A 260 23.53 -15.23 -9.67
CA THR A 260 22.71 -16.45 -9.77
C THR A 260 21.26 -16.09 -9.48
N VAL A 261 20.41 -16.16 -10.50
CA VAL A 261 18.97 -15.93 -10.40
C VAL A 261 18.25 -17.23 -10.78
N PRO A 262 17.46 -17.85 -9.88
CA PRO A 262 16.70 -19.05 -10.20
C PRO A 262 15.57 -18.74 -11.19
N GLU A 263 15.08 -19.76 -11.90
CA GLU A 263 13.90 -19.63 -12.78
C GLU A 263 12.58 -19.70 -11.97
N VAL A 264 12.53 -18.96 -10.87
CA VAL A 264 11.32 -18.75 -10.08
C VAL A 264 10.87 -17.32 -10.29
N TYR A 265 9.74 -17.17 -10.97
CA TYR A 265 9.19 -15.88 -11.37
C TYR A 265 7.83 -15.61 -10.73
N GLY A 266 7.53 -14.34 -10.51
CA GLY A 266 6.23 -13.86 -10.08
C GLY A 266 6.33 -12.74 -9.05
N ASP A 267 5.39 -11.80 -9.11
CA ASP A 267 5.18 -10.83 -8.05
C ASP A 267 4.49 -11.53 -6.86
N PRO A 268 4.98 -11.42 -5.60
CA PRO A 268 4.35 -12.07 -4.46
C PRO A 268 2.91 -11.63 -4.21
N ALA A 269 2.47 -10.48 -4.71
CA ALA A 269 1.08 -10.05 -4.66
C ALA A 269 0.12 -11.03 -5.38
N LEU A 270 0.62 -11.90 -6.28
CA LEU A 270 -0.16 -13.01 -6.84
C LEU A 270 -0.58 -14.05 -5.81
N LEU A 271 0.08 -14.11 -4.64
CA LEU A 271 -0.25 -15.02 -3.55
C LEU A 271 -1.34 -14.45 -2.62
N LEU A 272 -1.73 -13.19 -2.79
CA LEU A 272 -2.74 -12.53 -1.94
C LEU A 272 -4.00 -13.37 -1.67
N PRO A 273 -4.63 -14.05 -2.67
CA PRO A 273 -5.82 -14.86 -2.42
C PRO A 273 -5.64 -16.00 -1.41
N ARG A 274 -4.40 -16.46 -1.17
CA ARG A 274 -4.10 -17.51 -0.16
C ARG A 274 -4.14 -16.98 1.27
N PHE A 275 -3.93 -15.68 1.45
CA PHE A 275 -3.82 -15.02 2.76
C PHE A 275 -4.95 -14.02 3.03
N MET A 276 -5.62 -13.55 1.98
CA MET A 276 -6.77 -12.65 2.07
C MET A 276 -7.90 -13.16 1.17
N PRO A 277 -8.60 -14.23 1.55
CA PRO A 277 -9.79 -14.66 0.83
C PRO A 277 -10.84 -13.54 0.88
N VAL A 278 -11.42 -13.22 -0.27
CA VAL A 278 -12.44 -12.17 -0.39
C VAL A 278 -13.83 -12.84 -0.51
N PRO A 279 -14.73 -12.64 0.46
CA PRO A 279 -16.10 -13.19 0.40
C PRO A 279 -16.95 -12.57 -0.71
N ASP A 280 -17.98 -13.29 -1.15
CA ASP A 280 -19.06 -12.76 -1.98
C ASP A 280 -19.75 -11.56 -1.27
N GLY A 281 -20.06 -10.47 -1.97
CA GLY A 281 -20.78 -9.31 -1.39
C GLY A 281 -20.06 -7.95 -1.38
N GLN A 282 -18.91 -7.81 -2.04
CA GLN A 282 -18.00 -6.64 -1.90
C GLN A 282 -18.49 -5.30 -2.50
N PRO A 283 -17.89 -4.14 -2.11
CA PRO A 283 -18.36 -2.79 -2.47
C PRO A 283 -18.52 -2.51 -3.97
N SER A 284 -17.77 -3.22 -4.81
CA SER A 284 -17.77 -3.03 -6.27
C SER A 284 -18.58 -4.08 -7.03
N GLN A 285 -19.39 -4.91 -6.37
CA GLN A 285 -20.09 -6.05 -6.98
C GLN A 285 -20.69 -5.72 -8.36
N GLY A 286 -20.09 -6.29 -9.40
CA GLY A 286 -20.54 -6.16 -10.79
C GLY A 286 -20.17 -4.85 -11.50
N ARG A 287 -19.53 -3.88 -10.84
CA ARG A 287 -18.96 -2.68 -11.46
C ARG A 287 -17.59 -2.97 -12.07
N VAL A 288 -17.17 -2.09 -12.97
CA VAL A 288 -15.81 -2.06 -13.50
C VAL A 288 -14.93 -1.27 -12.55
N ALA A 289 -13.84 -1.86 -12.06
CA ALA A 289 -12.83 -1.12 -11.32
C ALA A 289 -11.95 -0.31 -12.28
N LEU A 290 -11.86 1.00 -12.09
CA LEU A 290 -10.88 1.85 -12.76
C LEU A 290 -9.77 2.17 -11.77
N VAL A 291 -8.56 1.67 -12.03
CA VAL A 291 -7.39 1.80 -11.12
C VAL A 291 -6.32 2.71 -11.76
N PRO A 292 -6.37 4.03 -11.50
CA PRO A 292 -5.33 4.94 -11.94
C PRO A 292 -4.01 4.67 -11.20
N HIS A 293 -2.88 4.78 -11.91
CA HIS A 293 -1.61 5.07 -11.24
C HIS A 293 -1.72 6.39 -10.47
N LEU A 294 -0.93 6.57 -9.40
CA LEU A 294 -0.95 7.79 -8.58
C LEU A 294 -0.82 9.06 -9.43
N ASP A 295 0.07 9.03 -10.44
CA ASP A 295 0.33 10.16 -11.35
C ASP A 295 -0.72 10.31 -12.46
N HIS A 296 -1.65 9.35 -12.60
CA HIS A 296 -2.71 9.35 -13.62
C HIS A 296 -4.09 9.68 -13.08
N ARG A 297 -4.24 9.88 -11.76
CA ARG A 297 -5.56 10.11 -11.14
C ARG A 297 -6.34 11.24 -11.82
N GLY A 298 -5.69 12.36 -12.16
CA GLY A 298 -6.32 13.49 -12.85
C GLY A 298 -6.42 13.38 -14.37
N LEU A 299 -6.02 12.24 -14.94
CA LEU A 299 -6.01 12.00 -16.40
C LEU A 299 -7.06 10.98 -16.84
N LEU A 300 -7.63 10.22 -15.91
CA LEU A 300 -8.65 9.23 -16.17
C LEU A 300 -10.03 9.73 -15.74
N PRO A 301 -11.13 9.17 -16.28
CA PRO A 301 -12.48 9.61 -15.96
C PRO A 301 -12.80 9.39 -14.48
N ASP A 302 -13.58 10.30 -13.90
CA ASP A 302 -14.17 10.11 -12.57
C ASP A 302 -15.34 9.12 -12.62
N SER A 303 -15.86 8.74 -11.45
CA SER A 303 -16.95 7.75 -11.27
C SER A 303 -18.34 8.26 -11.70
N GLY A 304 -18.44 9.01 -12.81
CA GLY A 304 -19.68 9.62 -13.29
C GLY A 304 -20.78 8.63 -13.68
N ASP A 305 -20.41 7.37 -13.93
CA ASP A 305 -21.32 6.31 -14.38
C ASP A 305 -21.56 5.26 -13.28
N ALA A 306 -22.83 4.85 -13.11
CA ALA A 306 -23.23 3.82 -12.14
C ALA A 306 -22.54 2.45 -12.33
N GLY A 307 -21.92 2.22 -13.50
CA GLY A 307 -21.21 0.99 -13.86
C GLY A 307 -19.70 0.98 -13.55
N VAL A 308 -19.13 2.10 -13.07
CA VAL A 308 -17.69 2.25 -12.81
C VAL A 308 -17.44 2.59 -11.35
N HIS A 309 -16.43 1.96 -10.77
CA HIS A 309 -15.89 2.31 -9.46
C HIS A 309 -14.42 2.74 -9.62
N VAL A 310 -14.12 4.00 -9.35
CA VAL A 310 -12.75 4.51 -9.40
C VAL A 310 -12.06 4.19 -8.08
N VAL A 311 -11.04 3.34 -8.16
CA VAL A 311 -10.28 2.85 -7.01
C VAL A 311 -9.17 3.85 -6.69
N ASP A 312 -9.12 4.29 -5.45
CA ASP A 312 -8.08 5.19 -4.98
C ASP A 312 -6.88 4.40 -4.43
N ALA A 313 -5.78 4.37 -5.18
CA ALA A 313 -4.57 3.64 -4.81
C ALA A 313 -3.92 4.10 -3.49
N ARG A 314 -4.32 5.25 -2.93
CA ARG A 314 -3.82 5.75 -1.63
C ARG A 314 -4.62 5.20 -0.44
N GLN A 315 -5.76 4.55 -0.66
CA GLN A 315 -6.55 3.93 0.41
C GLN A 315 -5.84 2.69 0.97
N GLY A 316 -6.33 2.18 2.09
CA GLY A 316 -5.83 0.97 2.72
C GLY A 316 -5.83 -0.23 1.78
N MET A 317 -4.76 -1.02 1.87
CA MET A 317 -4.52 -2.14 0.95
C MET A 317 -5.66 -3.14 0.90
N GLU A 318 -6.17 -3.57 2.06
CA GLU A 318 -7.22 -4.57 2.10
C GLU A 318 -8.50 -4.07 1.43
N GLN A 319 -8.85 -2.79 1.65
CA GLN A 319 -9.97 -2.15 0.97
C GLN A 319 -9.76 -2.13 -0.55
N VAL A 320 -8.62 -1.63 -1.03
CA VAL A 320 -8.32 -1.54 -2.47
C VAL A 320 -8.36 -2.93 -3.12
N VAL A 321 -7.81 -3.95 -2.47
CA VAL A 321 -7.84 -5.31 -2.99
C VAL A 321 -9.26 -5.86 -3.03
N ARG A 322 -10.08 -5.64 -1.99
CA ARG A 322 -11.50 -6.03 -1.99
C ARG A 322 -12.29 -5.31 -3.10
N GLU A 323 -12.02 -4.03 -3.34
CA GLU A 323 -12.64 -3.26 -4.42
C GLU A 323 -12.28 -3.80 -5.80
N ILE A 324 -11.02 -4.21 -6.02
CA ILE A 324 -10.60 -4.83 -7.28
C ILE A 324 -11.20 -6.25 -7.41
N ALA A 325 -11.06 -7.09 -6.38
CA ALA A 325 -11.51 -8.47 -6.38
C ALA A 325 -13.03 -8.62 -6.56
N GLY A 326 -13.83 -7.68 -6.02
CA GLY A 326 -15.28 -7.65 -6.18
C GLY A 326 -15.78 -7.14 -7.54
N SER A 327 -14.88 -6.65 -8.40
CA SER A 327 -15.25 -6.06 -9.69
C SER A 327 -15.42 -7.12 -10.79
N ARG A 328 -16.25 -6.84 -11.80
CA ARG A 328 -16.40 -7.75 -12.95
C ARG A 328 -15.27 -7.64 -13.97
N ALA A 329 -14.52 -6.53 -13.93
CA ALA A 329 -13.34 -6.27 -14.75
C ALA A 329 -12.53 -5.11 -14.16
N CYS A 330 -11.21 -5.12 -14.40
CA CYS A 330 -10.28 -4.08 -13.95
C CYS A 330 -9.65 -3.34 -15.15
N ILE A 331 -9.85 -2.03 -15.24
CA ILE A 331 -9.18 -1.16 -16.20
C ILE A 331 -8.11 -0.40 -15.43
N SER A 332 -6.83 -0.61 -15.75
CA SER A 332 -5.76 -0.12 -14.89
C SER A 332 -4.62 0.51 -15.67
N SER A 333 -4.16 1.66 -15.20
CA SER A 333 -2.85 2.22 -15.56
C SER A 333 -1.79 1.98 -14.48
N SER A 334 -2.17 1.34 -13.37
CA SER A 334 -1.29 0.88 -12.29
C SER A 334 -0.90 -0.60 -12.48
N LEU A 335 0.40 -0.92 -12.34
CA LEU A 335 0.86 -2.30 -12.40
C LEU A 335 0.26 -3.15 -11.27
N HIS A 336 0.26 -2.67 -10.03
CA HIS A 336 -0.32 -3.42 -8.91
C HIS A 336 -1.84 -3.60 -9.07
N GLY A 337 -2.53 -2.66 -9.74
CA GLY A 337 -3.94 -2.85 -10.09
C GLY A 337 -4.16 -4.06 -11.02
N ILE A 338 -3.24 -4.27 -11.97
CA ILE A 338 -3.25 -5.43 -12.88
C ILE A 338 -2.87 -6.72 -12.12
N ILE A 339 -1.81 -6.68 -11.30
CA ILE A 339 -1.34 -7.85 -10.56
C ILE A 339 -2.41 -8.36 -9.60
N VAL A 340 -3.09 -7.46 -8.87
CA VAL A 340 -4.18 -7.83 -7.98
C VAL A 340 -5.38 -8.37 -8.76
N ALA A 341 -5.78 -7.74 -9.86
CA ALA A 341 -6.86 -8.27 -10.71
C ALA A 341 -6.53 -9.68 -11.22
N GLN A 342 -5.30 -9.90 -11.69
CA GLN A 342 -4.79 -11.21 -12.11
C GLN A 342 -4.84 -12.24 -10.98
N ALA A 343 -4.43 -11.86 -9.76
CA ALA A 343 -4.41 -12.75 -8.60
C ALA A 343 -5.81 -13.25 -8.23
N TYR A 344 -6.80 -12.36 -8.24
CA TYR A 344 -8.19 -12.66 -7.88
C TYR A 344 -9.06 -13.15 -9.05
N GLY A 345 -8.46 -13.40 -10.23
CA GLY A 345 -9.21 -13.90 -11.38
C GLY A 345 -10.15 -12.89 -12.02
N VAL A 346 -9.91 -11.60 -11.82
CA VAL A 346 -10.68 -10.50 -12.43
C VAL A 346 -10.07 -10.17 -13.80
N PRO A 347 -10.82 -10.30 -14.91
CA PRO A 347 -10.34 -9.90 -16.24
C PRO A 347 -9.94 -8.43 -16.26
N TRP A 348 -8.87 -8.09 -16.99
CA TRP A 348 -8.31 -6.74 -16.95
C TRP A 348 -7.88 -6.20 -18.32
N VAL A 349 -7.70 -4.88 -18.37
CA VAL A 349 -7.15 -4.13 -19.51
C VAL A 349 -6.06 -3.18 -18.99
N TRP A 350 -4.88 -3.23 -19.60
CA TRP A 350 -3.83 -2.25 -19.36
C TRP A 350 -4.06 -0.99 -20.18
N VAL A 351 -4.21 0.15 -19.50
CA VAL A 351 -4.26 1.48 -20.12
C VAL A 351 -2.88 2.11 -20.03
N ARG A 352 -2.26 2.32 -21.20
CA ARG A 352 -1.00 3.07 -21.33
C ARG A 352 -1.28 4.47 -21.85
N ILE A 353 -0.86 5.48 -21.08
CA ILE A 353 -0.97 6.88 -21.47
C ILE A 353 0.37 7.32 -22.07
N SER A 354 0.46 7.43 -23.40
CA SER A 354 1.73 7.52 -24.13
C SER A 354 2.50 8.82 -23.93
N ASP A 355 1.80 9.91 -23.61
CA ASP A 355 2.33 11.27 -23.39
C ASP A 355 2.33 11.68 -21.90
N ALA A 356 1.98 10.74 -21.00
CA ALA A 356 2.09 10.89 -19.55
C ALA A 356 2.77 9.63 -18.98
N VAL A 357 4.06 9.48 -19.25
CA VAL A 357 4.80 8.25 -18.91
C VAL A 357 5.10 8.19 -17.42
N ILE A 358 4.71 7.08 -16.77
CA ILE A 358 5.03 6.82 -15.37
C ILE A 358 6.43 6.23 -15.22
N ALA A 359 7.02 6.35 -14.02
CA ALA A 359 8.32 5.75 -13.72
C ALA A 359 8.34 4.25 -14.09
N GLY A 360 9.37 3.88 -14.87
CA GLY A 360 9.53 2.53 -15.40
C GLY A 360 8.90 2.28 -16.78
N ASP A 361 8.13 3.25 -17.31
CA ASP A 361 7.42 3.17 -18.58
C ASP A 361 6.78 1.79 -18.78
N THR A 362 7.20 1.06 -19.80
CA THR A 362 6.68 -0.25 -20.18
C THR A 362 7.46 -1.41 -19.57
N PHE A 363 8.70 -1.21 -19.10
CA PHE A 363 9.57 -2.30 -18.64
C PHE A 363 8.92 -3.09 -17.52
N LYS A 364 8.46 -2.43 -16.45
CA LYS A 364 7.87 -3.11 -15.30
C LYS A 364 6.62 -3.94 -15.63
N PHE A 365 5.83 -3.47 -16.59
CA PHE A 365 4.66 -4.18 -17.09
C PHE A 365 5.05 -5.37 -17.94
N ARG A 366 5.94 -5.15 -18.94
CA ARG A 366 6.44 -6.22 -19.81
C ARG A 366 7.12 -7.33 -19.02
N ASP A 367 7.89 -6.96 -18.00
CA ASP A 367 8.52 -7.90 -17.09
C ASP A 367 7.48 -8.78 -16.40
N PHE A 368 6.43 -8.19 -15.82
CA PHE A 368 5.32 -8.96 -15.27
C PHE A 368 4.61 -9.84 -16.33
N PHE A 369 4.40 -9.33 -17.54
CA PHE A 369 3.72 -10.09 -18.61
C PHE A 369 4.50 -11.31 -19.08
N THR A 370 5.81 -11.39 -18.85
CA THR A 370 6.58 -12.62 -19.08
C THR A 370 6.11 -13.80 -18.22
N THR A 371 5.36 -13.54 -17.14
CA THR A 371 4.75 -14.56 -16.28
C THR A 371 3.37 -15.02 -16.76
N LEU A 372 2.88 -14.44 -17.85
CA LEU A 372 1.54 -14.65 -18.41
C LEU A 372 1.62 -15.20 -19.83
N GLU A 373 0.49 -15.71 -20.33
CA GLU A 373 0.28 -15.88 -21.76
C GLU A 373 0.18 -14.50 -22.44
N GLU A 374 1.31 -13.96 -22.88
CA GLU A 374 1.43 -12.59 -23.38
C GLU A 374 0.50 -12.29 -24.57
N SER A 375 0.21 -13.28 -25.41
CA SER A 375 -0.76 -13.14 -26.53
C SER A 375 -2.19 -12.85 -26.09
N ALA A 376 -2.54 -13.14 -24.83
CA ALA A 376 -3.84 -12.86 -24.26
C ALA A 376 -3.89 -11.51 -23.51
N VAL A 377 -2.77 -10.78 -23.38
CA VAL A 377 -2.72 -9.49 -22.68
C VAL A 377 -3.47 -8.42 -23.46
N THR A 378 -4.48 -7.82 -22.84
CA THR A 378 -5.23 -6.71 -23.43
C THR A 378 -4.62 -5.37 -23.06
N ARG A 379 -4.27 -4.57 -24.07
CA ARG A 379 -3.71 -3.23 -23.92
C ARG A 379 -4.46 -2.21 -24.77
N VAL A 380 -4.63 -1.01 -24.22
CA VAL A 380 -5.02 0.19 -24.96
C VAL A 380 -3.95 1.27 -24.75
N ASP A 381 -3.42 1.80 -25.86
CA ASP A 381 -2.56 2.98 -25.86
C ASP A 381 -3.40 4.22 -26.20
N VAL A 382 -3.30 5.25 -25.35
CA VAL A 382 -4.05 6.52 -25.47
C VAL A 382 -3.15 7.71 -25.15
N THR A 383 -3.50 8.90 -25.62
CA THR A 383 -2.95 10.16 -25.08
C THR A 383 -3.67 10.58 -23.80
N ALA A 384 -3.13 11.52 -23.04
CA ALA A 384 -3.74 12.06 -21.83
C ALA A 384 -5.09 12.73 -22.14
N ALA A 385 -5.22 13.34 -23.33
CA ALA A 385 -6.49 13.90 -23.80
C ALA A 385 -7.53 12.81 -24.08
N GLN A 386 -7.12 11.70 -24.71
CA GLN A 386 -8.00 10.55 -24.96
C GLN A 386 -8.36 9.81 -23.67
N ALA A 387 -7.42 9.72 -22.73
CA ALA A 387 -7.60 9.04 -21.44
C ALA A 387 -8.80 9.58 -20.65
N ARG A 388 -8.99 10.91 -20.64
CA ARG A 388 -10.11 11.59 -19.96
C ARG A 388 -11.48 11.25 -20.53
N ALA A 389 -11.54 10.83 -21.79
CA ALA A 389 -12.77 10.49 -22.51
C ALA A 389 -12.95 8.97 -22.65
N LEU A 390 -12.16 8.15 -21.95
CA LEU A 390 -12.32 6.71 -21.99
C LEU A 390 -13.67 6.29 -21.39
N ASP A 391 -14.22 5.22 -21.95
CA ASP A 391 -15.37 4.52 -21.42
C ASP A 391 -14.90 3.18 -20.82
N PRO A 392 -14.69 3.10 -19.49
CA PRO A 392 -14.23 1.87 -18.83
C PRO A 392 -15.21 0.71 -19.01
N VAL A 393 -16.52 0.98 -19.10
CA VAL A 393 -17.57 -0.04 -19.28
C VAL A 393 -17.45 -0.70 -20.65
N ARG A 394 -17.17 0.09 -21.69
CA ARG A 394 -16.90 -0.42 -23.04
C ARG A 394 -15.58 -1.17 -23.13
N LEU A 395 -14.52 -0.65 -22.50
CA LEU A 395 -13.22 -1.34 -22.45
C LEU A 395 -13.32 -2.70 -21.77
N ALA A 396 -14.11 -2.80 -20.69
CA ALA A 396 -14.32 -4.05 -19.96
C ALA A 396 -14.90 -5.19 -20.83
N ARG A 397 -15.52 -4.90 -21.99
CA ARG A 397 -15.98 -5.94 -22.93
C ARG A 397 -14.84 -6.67 -23.64
N HIS A 398 -13.65 -6.06 -23.66
CA HIS A 398 -12.44 -6.63 -24.24
C HIS A 398 -11.46 -7.09 -23.16
N ALA A 399 -11.82 -6.99 -21.87
CA ALA A 399 -10.98 -7.43 -20.79
C ALA A 399 -10.71 -8.93 -20.89
N SER A 400 -9.48 -9.32 -20.62
CA SER A 400 -9.04 -10.72 -20.64
C SER A 400 -8.40 -11.08 -19.31
N LEU A 401 -8.40 -12.37 -18.99
CA LEU A 401 -7.62 -12.92 -17.89
C LEU A 401 -6.56 -13.85 -18.49
N PRO A 402 -5.35 -13.33 -18.80
CA PRO A 402 -4.27 -14.15 -19.32
C PRO A 402 -3.95 -15.32 -18.39
N ARG A 403 -3.65 -16.49 -18.96
CA ARG A 403 -3.24 -17.65 -18.18
C ARG A 403 -1.87 -17.40 -17.55
N LEU A 404 -1.72 -17.70 -16.27
CA LEU A 404 -0.41 -17.71 -15.60
C LEU A 404 0.47 -18.83 -16.18
N ARG A 405 1.72 -18.48 -16.50
CA ARG A 405 2.78 -19.35 -17.05
C ARG A 405 3.78 -19.80 -15.99
N ILE A 406 3.57 -19.42 -14.74
CA ILE A 406 4.44 -19.67 -13.59
C ILE A 406 3.73 -20.55 -12.55
N SER A 407 4.50 -21.17 -11.65
CA SER A 407 3.95 -21.90 -10.50
C SER A 407 3.89 -20.97 -9.28
N LEU A 408 2.66 -20.71 -8.79
CA LEU A 408 2.47 -19.96 -7.54
C LEU A 408 2.98 -20.73 -6.32
N ASP A 409 2.99 -22.07 -6.38
CA ASP A 409 3.59 -22.89 -5.32
C ASP A 409 5.10 -22.72 -5.30
N ALA A 410 5.77 -22.75 -6.46
CA ALA A 410 7.20 -22.49 -6.52
C ALA A 410 7.56 -21.08 -6.03
N LEU A 411 6.74 -20.07 -6.36
CA LEU A 411 6.92 -18.71 -5.85
C LEU A 411 6.80 -18.65 -4.33
N GLN A 412 5.80 -19.32 -3.74
CA GLN A 412 5.62 -19.39 -2.29
C GLN A 412 6.73 -20.22 -1.62
N ASP A 413 7.19 -21.30 -2.24
CA ASP A 413 8.28 -22.17 -1.75
C ASP A 413 9.65 -21.51 -1.80
N ALA A 414 9.82 -20.54 -2.69
CA ALA A 414 10.97 -19.64 -2.67
C ALA A 414 10.93 -18.58 -1.55
N PHE A 415 9.87 -18.54 -0.72
CA PHE A 415 9.82 -17.60 0.41
C PHE A 415 10.99 -17.85 1.38
N PRO A 416 11.83 -16.84 1.66
CA PRO A 416 13.13 -17.07 2.29
C PRO A 416 13.14 -17.15 3.81
N LEU A 417 12.04 -16.83 4.50
CA LEU A 417 11.98 -16.76 5.96
C LEU A 417 11.22 -17.97 6.54
N PRO A 418 11.40 -18.28 7.84
CA PRO A 418 10.56 -19.26 8.52
C PRO A 418 9.07 -18.90 8.34
N ARG A 419 8.26 -19.93 8.10
CA ARG A 419 6.80 -19.80 8.02
C ARG A 419 6.21 -19.96 9.43
N GLN A 420 5.08 -19.33 9.69
CA GLN A 420 4.27 -19.66 10.87
C GLN A 420 3.93 -21.16 10.83
N ALA A 421 4.05 -21.80 11.99
CA ALA A 421 3.78 -23.23 12.17
C ALA A 421 2.29 -23.54 12.11
#